data_AF-A0A249T400-F1
#
_entry.id   AF-A0A249T400-F1
#
_cell.length_a   1.000
_cell.length_b   1.000
_cell.length_c   1.000
_cell.angle_alpha   90.00
_cell.angle_beta   90.00
_cell.angle_gamma   90.00
#
_symmetry.space_group_name_H-M   'P 1'
#
loop_
_entity.id
_entity.type
_entity.pdbx_description
1 polymer ?
#
loop_
_entity_poly.entity_id
_entity_poly.type
_entity_poly.pdbx_seq_one_letter_code
_entity_poly.pdbx_strand_id
1 'polypeptide(L)' 'MKTFTIKYHAIRYIVKPIMGHFQRFKVNINGQDVFFEPDLDGFIRAEAKHGVNMALLLGIAEMIQRTVTI' A
#
# COMPACT_ATOMS: atom_id res chain seq x y z
N MET A 1 -13.59 2.72 -2.42
CA MET A 1 -12.65 2.95 -3.55
C MET A 1 -12.63 1.75 -4.49
N LYS A 2 -12.27 1.96 -5.76
CA LYS A 2 -12.02 0.87 -6.73
C LYS A 2 -10.53 0.49 -6.72
N THR A 3 -10.21 -0.70 -7.19
CA THR A 3 -8.81 -1.13 -7.45
C THR A 3 -8.12 -0.12 -8.36
N PHE A 4 -6.86 0.20 -8.04
CA PHE A 4 -6.04 1.11 -8.82
C PHE A 4 -4.61 0.59 -8.94
N THR A 5 -3.80 1.24 -9.77
CA THR A 5 -2.40 0.89 -9.97
C THR A 5 -1.51 2.05 -9.56
N ILE A 6 -0.44 1.75 -8.84
CA ILE A 6 0.65 2.70 -8.57
C ILE A 6 1.90 2.28 -9.33
N LYS A 7 2.81 3.23 -9.59
CA LYS A 7 4.12 2.96 -10.18
C LYS A 7 5.21 3.37 -9.20
N TYR A 8 6.15 2.48 -8.93
CA TYR A 8 7.32 2.74 -8.08
C TYR A 8 8.56 2.07 -8.68
N HIS A 9 9.67 2.84 -8.84
CA HIS A 9 10.90 2.40 -9.52
C HIS A 9 10.68 1.53 -10.78
N ALA A 10 9.89 2.04 -11.72
CA ALA A 10 9.51 1.38 -12.97
C ALA A 10 8.60 0.13 -12.86
N ILE A 11 8.33 -0.39 -11.65
CA ILE A 11 7.40 -1.49 -11.40
C ILE A 11 6.01 -0.94 -11.14
N ARG A 12 4.98 -1.64 -11.63
CA ARG A 12 3.57 -1.34 -11.36
C ARG A 12 3.02 -2.30 -10.31
N TYR A 13 2.32 -1.75 -9.32
CA TYR A 13 1.68 -2.52 -8.27
C TYR A 13 0.17 -2.31 -8.33
N ILE A 14 -0.58 -3.41 -8.28
CA ILE A 14 -2.03 -3.38 -8.19
C ILE A 14 -2.41 -3.21 -6.72
N VAL A 15 -3.11 -2.13 -6.42
CA VAL A 15 -3.59 -1.80 -5.08
C VAL A 15 -5.08 -2.09 -5.02
N LYS A 16 -5.45 -3.03 -4.15
CA LYS A 16 -6.83 -3.47 -3.93
C LYS A 16 -7.34 -2.91 -2.61
N PRO A 17 -8.26 -1.92 -2.61
CA PRO A 17 -8.94 -1.51 -1.39
C PRO A 17 -9.71 -2.69 -0.78
N ILE A 18 -9.67 -2.81 0.55
CA ILE A 18 -10.41 -3.86 1.26
C ILE A 18 -11.75 -3.28 1.72
N MET A 19 -12.84 -3.90 1.25
CA MET A 19 -14.20 -3.54 1.65
C MET A 19 -14.41 -3.80 3.16
N GLY A 20 -15.11 -2.89 3.84
CA GLY A 20 -15.40 -3.03 5.27
C GLY A 20 -14.29 -2.55 6.22
N HIS A 21 -13.15 -2.09 5.70
CA HIS A 21 -12.08 -1.48 6.48
C HIS A 21 -11.89 -0.01 6.12
N PHE A 22 -11.58 0.84 7.11
CA PHE A 22 -11.27 2.24 6.86
C PHE A 22 -9.89 2.34 6.19
N GLN A 23 -9.88 2.61 4.88
CA GLN A 23 -8.67 2.88 4.09
C GLN A 23 -7.59 1.79 4.18
N ARG A 24 -7.97 0.51 4.27
CA ARG A 24 -7.01 -0.60 4.19
C ARG A 24 -6.85 -1.05 2.75
N PHE A 25 -5.61 -1.30 2.35
CA PHE A 25 -5.23 -1.69 0.99
C PHE A 25 -4.41 -2.97 1.01
N LYS A 26 -4.60 -3.80 0.00
CA LYS A 26 -3.79 -4.99 -0.26
C LYS A 26 -2.98 -4.80 -1.53
N VAL A 27 -1.68 -5.08 -1.46
CA VAL A 27 -0.75 -5.04 -2.59
C VAL A 27 0.01 -6.34 -2.64
N ASN A 28 0.10 -6.97 -3.82
CA ASN A 28 0.98 -8.11 -4.01
C ASN A 28 2.39 -7.61 -4.37
N ILE A 29 3.37 -7.94 -3.54
CA ILE A 29 4.78 -7.57 -3.71
C ILE A 29 5.57 -8.87 -3.77
N ASN A 30 6.13 -9.19 -4.95
CA ASN A 30 6.92 -10.40 -5.17
C ASN A 30 6.22 -11.70 -4.71
N GLY A 31 4.91 -11.81 -4.96
CA GLY A 31 4.11 -12.97 -4.55
C GLY A 31 3.60 -12.93 -3.11
N GLN A 32 3.99 -11.93 -2.32
CA GLN A 32 3.49 -11.74 -0.95
C GLN A 32 2.37 -10.69 -0.93
N ASP A 33 1.24 -11.04 -0.32
CA ASP A 33 0.18 -10.08 -0.04
C ASP A 33 0.58 -9.24 1.17
N VAL A 34 0.80 -7.94 0.93
CA VAL A 34 1.16 -6.94 1.92
C VAL A 34 -0.02 -6.00 2.12
N PHE A 35 -0.33 -5.74 3.40
CA PHE A 35 -1.41 -4.84 3.78
C PHE A 35 -0.86 -3.47 4.16
N PHE A 36 -1.58 -2.44 3.72
CA PHE A 36 -1.28 -1.03 4.00
C PHE A 36 -2.50 -0.38 4.63
N GLU A 37 -2.32 0.35 5.72
CA GLU A 37 -3.40 1.06 6.41
C GLU A 37 -2.88 2.34 7.07
N PRO A 38 -3.76 3.32 7.32
CA PRO A 38 -3.39 4.51 8.08
C PRO A 38 -2.99 4.13 9.50
N ASP A 39 -1.89 4.69 9.96
CA ASP A 39 -1.48 4.64 11.36
C ASP A 39 -2.12 5.77 12.17
N LEU A 40 -1.79 5.88 13.45
CA LEU A 40 -2.34 6.87 14.38
C LEU A 40 -2.11 8.34 13.96
N ASP A 41 -1.06 8.60 13.18
CA ASP A 41 -0.74 9.92 12.63
C ASP A 41 -1.39 10.19 11.26
N GLY A 42 -2.21 9.26 10.77
CA GLY A 42 -2.94 9.37 9.50
C GLY A 42 -2.13 9.02 8.26
N PHE A 43 -0.83 8.68 8.40
CA PHE A 43 -0.02 8.23 7.28
C PHE A 43 -0.22 6.73 7.01
N ILE A 44 -0.33 6.36 5.73
CA ILE A 44 -0.38 4.96 5.33
C ILE A 44 0.98 4.29 5.58
N ARG A 45 0.96 3.13 6.23
CA ARG A 45 2.13 2.27 6.47
C ARG A 45 1.82 0.81 6.16
N ALA A 46 2.86 0.02 5.88
CA ALA A 46 2.72 -1.42 5.73
C ALA A 46 2.58 -2.10 7.10
N GLU A 47 1.79 -3.18 7.17
CA GLU A 47 1.72 -4.02 8.37
C GLU A 47 3.09 -4.67 8.64
N ALA A 48 3.55 -4.65 9.90
CA ALA A 48 4.94 -4.95 10.28
C ALA A 48 5.41 -6.41 10.06
N LYS A 49 4.60 -7.28 9.47
CA LYS A 49 4.83 -8.75 9.43
C LYS A 49 5.48 -9.27 8.14
N HIS A 50 5.84 -8.39 7.21
CA HIS A 50 6.30 -8.83 5.89
C HIS A 50 7.83 -8.81 5.78
N GLY A 51 8.43 -9.92 5.35
CA GLY A 51 9.87 -10.04 5.03
C GLY A 51 10.30 -9.27 3.77
N VAL A 52 9.53 -8.24 3.40
CA VAL A 52 9.76 -7.36 2.26
C VAL A 52 10.67 -6.22 2.71
N ASN A 53 11.53 -5.76 1.79
CA ASN A 53 12.43 -4.64 2.05
C ASN A 53 11.67 -3.38 2.53
N MET A 54 12.09 -2.80 3.65
CA MET A 54 11.41 -1.66 4.29
C MET A 54 11.36 -0.41 3.38
N ALA A 55 12.42 -0.12 2.63
CA ALA A 55 12.44 1.02 1.72
C ALA A 55 11.43 0.86 0.57
N LEU A 56 11.22 -0.38 0.10
CA LEU A 56 10.18 -0.69 -0.87
C LEU A 56 8.78 -0.49 -0.27
N LEU A 57 8.56 -0.95 0.96
CA LEU A 57 7.28 -0.77 1.67
C LEU A 57 6.96 0.72 1.85
N LEU A 58 7.92 1.52 2.30
CA LEU A 58 7.75 2.96 2.48
C LEU A 58 7.42 3.67 1.16
N GLY A 59 8.15 3.38 0.09
CA GLY A 59 7.90 3.99 -1.21
C GLY A 59 6.53 3.62 -1.80
N ILE A 60 6.09 2.37 -1.62
CA ILE A 60 4.74 1.95 -2.02
C ILE A 60 3.68 2.68 -1.19
N ALA A 61 3.87 2.78 0.13
CA ALA A 61 2.93 3.46 1.01
C ALA A 61 2.77 4.94 0.63
N GLU A 62 3.86 5.63 0.32
CA GLU A 62 3.83 7.02 -0.16
C GLU A 62 3.04 7.17 -1.47
N MET A 63 3.23 6.25 -2.42
CA MET A 63 2.49 6.28 -3.68
C MET A 63 0.99 6.01 -3.49
N ILE A 64 0.62 5.11 -2.57
CA ILE A 64 -0.78 4.91 -2.17
C ILE A 64 -1.34 6.21 -1.57
N GLN A 65 -0.66 6.78 -0.57
CA GLN A 65 -1.08 8.02 0.10
C GLN A 65 -1.36 9.15 -0.90
N ARG A 66 -0.41 9.41 -1.81
CA ARG A 66 -0.55 10.42 -2.87
C ARG A 66 -1.76 10.15 -3.75
N THR A 67 -2.04 8.88 -4.07
CA THR A 67 -3.16 8.51 -4.95
C THR A 67 -4.52 8.66 -4.28
N VAL A 68 -4.60 8.46 -2.95
CA VAL A 68 -5.89 8.48 -2.22
C VAL A 68 -6.23 9.83 -1.60
N THR A 69 -5.26 10.73 -1.50
CA THR A 69 -5.43 12.08 -0.92
C THR A 69 -5.78 13.13 -1.99
N ILE A 70 -5.60 12.80 -3.27
CA ILE A 70 -6.01 13.61 -4.43
C ILE A 70 -7.43 13.21 -4.83
#